data_AF-G0NRQ6-F1
#
_entry.id   AF-G0NRQ6-F1
#
_cell.length_a   1.000
_cell.length_b   1.000
_cell.length_c   1.000
_cell.angle_alpha   90.00
_cell.angle_beta   90.00
_cell.angle_gamma   90.00
#
_symmetry.space_group_name_H-M   'P 1'
#
loop_
_entity.id
_entity.type
_entity.pdbx_description
1 polymer ?
#
loop_
_entity_poly.entity_id
_entity_poly.type
_entity_poly.pdbx_seq_one_letter_code
_entity_poly.pdbx_strand_id
1 'polypeptide(L)'
;MINPYQKWYIFLLLHLLFLNVNSQKLAVVVIDGLAANTFYKFSHLSVFRTFEEEGVWSTKVFPVFPTFSISNRHSLLTGTLPRRHGLIGDYINNWRDNIKFQNFTADSDFSRDWWSIDPIYISALRSSASVAMFFFPECDVDWDVAPQICIPPRTDGKTFSDESQAKRVIQATKEHDLTLIYHPWIGEEIRRKGVHHTNEKHSKEVLRFAQMFRVGYRKGPIQLFDVYSLMCSLLSIQESCNHTPGRILRIDDVLTSDARVSIRNSTSSFSFLPLLSVLLVLLFSVARLFD
;
A
#
# COMPACT_ATOMS: atom_id res chain seq x y z
N MET A 1 -29.91 -16.19 -37.19
CA MET A 1 -28.58 -15.93 -37.79
C MET A 1 -28.16 -14.52 -37.39
N ILE A 2 -27.13 -14.37 -36.56
CA ILE A 2 -26.68 -13.06 -36.06
C ILE A 2 -25.97 -12.32 -37.19
N ASN A 3 -26.44 -11.11 -37.52
CA ASN A 3 -25.93 -10.27 -38.59
C ASN A 3 -24.43 -9.92 -38.34
N PRO A 4 -23.53 -9.97 -39.33
CA PRO A 4 -22.09 -9.69 -39.18
C PRO A 4 -21.77 -8.38 -38.44
N TYR A 5 -22.58 -7.33 -38.60
CA TYR A 5 -22.41 -6.05 -37.88
C TYR A 5 -22.72 -6.14 -36.38
N GLN A 6 -23.64 -7.03 -36.00
CA GLN A 6 -24.04 -7.26 -34.62
C GLN A 6 -22.96 -8.05 -33.85
N LYS A 7 -22.22 -8.93 -34.54
CA LYS A 7 -21.04 -9.59 -33.98
C LYS A 7 -19.92 -8.60 -33.68
N TRP A 8 -19.68 -7.64 -34.57
CA TRP A 8 -18.71 -6.56 -34.34
C TRP A 8 -19.07 -5.71 -33.13
N TYR A 9 -20.34 -5.31 -32.99
CA TYR A 9 -20.81 -4.57 -31.81
C TYR A 9 -20.63 -5.35 -30.51
N ILE A 10 -21.00 -6.63 -30.48
CA ILE A 10 -20.81 -7.49 -29.31
C ILE A 10 -19.33 -7.65 -28.98
N PHE A 11 -18.47 -7.82 -29.99
CA PHE A 11 -17.03 -7.93 -29.81
C PHE A 11 -16.43 -6.62 -29.27
N LEU A 12 -16.88 -5.47 -29.75
CA LEU A 12 -16.44 -4.14 -29.32
C LEU A 12 -16.95 -3.80 -27.91
N LEU A 13 -18.18 -4.22 -27.55
CA LEU A 13 -18.74 -4.11 -26.20
C LEU A 13 -18.02 -5.02 -25.21
N LEU A 14 -17.70 -6.26 -25.60
CA LEU A 14 -16.85 -7.16 -24.83
C LEU A 14 -15.43 -6.59 -24.69
N HIS A 15 -14.86 -5.98 -25.73
CA HIS A 15 -13.53 -5.37 -25.65
C HIS A 15 -13.51 -4.13 -24.75
N LEU A 16 -14.60 -3.34 -24.72
CA LEU A 16 -14.79 -2.23 -23.79
C LEU A 16 -15.04 -2.71 -22.35
N LEU A 17 -15.69 -3.86 -22.16
CA LEU A 17 -15.81 -4.54 -20.86
C LEU A 17 -14.47 -5.15 -20.39
N PHE A 18 -13.54 -5.43 -21.32
CA PHE A 18 -12.20 -5.95 -21.06
C PHE A 18 -11.09 -4.90 -21.16
N LEU A 19 -11.42 -3.60 -21.06
CA LEU A 19 -10.41 -2.63 -20.63
C LEU A 19 -10.11 -2.93 -19.16
N ASN A 20 -9.24 -3.93 -18.95
CA ASN A 20 -8.61 -4.20 -17.68
C ASN A 20 -7.94 -2.88 -17.28
N VAL A 21 -8.55 -2.19 -16.31
CA VAL A 21 -7.84 -1.22 -15.49
C VAL A 21 -6.75 -2.03 -14.82
N ASN A 22 -5.56 -2.03 -15.42
CA ASN A 22 -4.41 -2.73 -14.88
C ASN A 22 -4.06 -2.00 -13.59
N SER A 23 -4.58 -2.49 -12.46
CA SER A 23 -4.28 -1.91 -11.16
C SER A 23 -2.78 -2.01 -10.95
N GLN A 24 -2.15 -0.87 -10.65
CA GLN A 24 -0.71 -0.83 -10.47
C GLN A 24 -0.37 -1.58 -9.18
N LYS A 25 0.45 -2.63 -9.30
CA LYS A 25 0.94 -3.38 -8.13
C LYS A 25 1.78 -2.47 -7.25
N LEU A 26 1.49 -2.50 -5.95
CA LEU A 26 2.14 -1.68 -4.94
C LEU A 26 2.83 -2.58 -3.92
N ALA A 27 4.14 -2.42 -3.80
CA ALA A 27 4.92 -3.01 -2.72
C ALA A 27 5.29 -1.92 -1.70
N VAL A 28 4.97 -2.13 -0.42
CA VAL A 28 5.32 -1.22 0.67
C VAL A 28 6.24 -1.95 1.64
N VAL A 29 7.47 -1.45 1.74
CA VAL A 29 8.47 -1.97 2.68
C VAL A 29 8.59 -0.99 3.85
N VAL A 30 8.19 -1.43 5.03
CA VAL A 30 8.27 -0.65 6.27
C VAL A 30 9.45 -1.14 7.09
N ILE A 31 10.43 -0.27 7.27
CA ILE A 31 11.61 -0.52 8.08
C ILE A 31 11.49 0.26 9.39
N ASP A 32 11.46 -0.44 10.51
CA ASP A 32 11.35 0.21 11.82
C ASP A 32 12.70 0.77 12.31
N GLY A 33 12.63 1.89 13.04
CA GLY A 33 13.79 2.50 13.70
C GLY A 33 14.85 3.13 12.78
N LEU A 34 14.57 3.31 11.48
CA LEU A 34 15.51 3.95 10.54
C LEU A 34 15.33 5.48 10.54
N ALA A 35 16.07 6.15 11.42
CA ALA A 35 16.04 7.61 11.50
C ALA A 35 16.72 8.27 10.28
N ALA A 36 16.10 9.33 9.74
CA ALA A 36 16.57 10.04 8.55
C ALA A 36 18.01 10.58 8.68
N ASN A 37 18.44 10.98 9.89
CA ASN A 37 19.81 11.44 10.15
C ASN A 37 20.87 10.33 10.06
N THR A 38 20.45 9.07 10.13
CA THR A 38 21.34 7.91 10.04
C THR A 38 21.51 7.47 8.59
N PHE A 39 20.63 7.91 7.69
CA PHE A 39 20.64 7.51 6.28
C PHE A 39 21.95 7.80 5.55
N TYR A 40 22.60 8.95 5.80
CA TYR A 40 23.91 9.26 5.20
C TYR A 40 24.98 8.21 5.53
N LYS A 41 24.82 7.46 6.62
CA LYS A 41 25.72 6.35 6.96
C LYS A 41 25.49 5.12 6.08
N PHE A 42 24.35 5.03 5.39
CA PHE A 42 23.92 3.89 4.58
C PHE A 42 23.88 4.18 3.07
N SER A 43 24.14 5.41 2.63
CA SER A 43 24.11 5.78 1.21
C SER A 43 25.14 5.04 0.35
N HIS A 44 26.16 4.44 0.97
CA HIS A 44 27.14 3.59 0.29
C HIS A 44 26.60 2.20 -0.08
N LEU A 45 25.50 1.77 0.54
CA LEU A 45 24.86 0.51 0.19
C LEU A 45 24.17 0.65 -1.16
N SER A 46 24.50 -0.24 -2.08
CA SER A 46 23.99 -0.32 -3.46
C SER A 46 22.46 -0.19 -3.55
N VAL A 47 21.72 -0.83 -2.63
CA VAL A 47 20.26 -0.76 -2.59
C VAL A 47 19.76 0.67 -2.35
N PHE A 48 20.31 1.37 -1.36
CA PHE A 48 19.88 2.74 -1.05
C PHE A 48 20.30 3.72 -2.13
N ARG A 49 21.50 3.53 -2.71
CA ARG A 49 21.96 4.31 -3.86
C ARG A 49 21.04 4.15 -5.07
N THR A 50 20.59 2.92 -5.34
CA THR A 50 19.64 2.64 -6.44
C THR A 50 18.33 3.41 -6.23
N PHE A 51 17.76 3.40 -5.01
CA PHE A 51 16.54 4.17 -4.73
C PHE A 51 16.73 5.69 -4.87
N GLU A 52 17.91 6.20 -4.55
CA GLU A 52 18.23 7.63 -4.65
C GLU A 52 18.44 8.08 -6.10
N GLU A 53 19.16 7.29 -6.90
CA GLU A 53 19.50 7.62 -8.30
C GLU A 53 18.35 7.29 -9.24
N GLU A 54 17.63 6.19 -9.00
CA GLU A 54 16.62 5.66 -9.93
C GLU A 54 15.17 5.91 -9.48
N GLY A 55 14.97 6.35 -8.24
CA GLY A 55 13.65 6.59 -7.65
C GLY A 55 13.43 8.00 -7.14
N VAL A 56 12.36 8.17 -6.36
CA VAL A 56 12.11 9.39 -5.59
C VAL A 56 12.60 9.21 -4.17
N TRP A 57 13.32 10.21 -3.68
CA TRP A 57 13.77 10.26 -2.31
C TRP A 57 13.21 11.47 -1.56
N SER A 58 12.63 11.27 -0.38
CA SER A 58 12.27 12.38 0.52
C SER A 58 13.35 12.59 1.57
N THR A 59 13.70 13.84 1.82
CA THR A 59 14.69 14.19 2.86
C THR A 59 14.31 13.69 4.26
N LYS A 60 13.02 13.74 4.63
CA LYS A 60 12.49 13.32 5.94
C LYS A 60 11.01 12.96 5.82
N VAL A 61 10.60 11.91 6.51
CA VAL A 61 9.18 11.65 6.79
C VAL A 61 8.90 12.04 8.22
N PHE A 62 7.95 12.95 8.44
CA PHE A 62 7.51 13.32 9.78
C PHE A 62 6.56 12.24 10.34
N PRO A 63 6.96 11.55 11.42
CA PRO A 63 6.08 10.61 12.10
C PRO A 63 4.94 11.34 12.80
N VAL A 64 3.94 10.58 13.24
CA VAL A 64 2.91 11.06 14.15
C VAL A 64 3.41 11.00 15.60
N PHE A 65 2.85 11.86 16.44
CA PHE A 65 3.04 11.78 17.88
C PHE A 65 1.93 10.91 18.51
N PRO A 66 2.27 9.98 19.43
CA PRO A 66 3.62 9.65 19.91
C PRO A 66 4.43 8.80 18.91
N THR A 67 5.76 8.94 18.94
CA THR A 67 6.68 8.27 18.01
C THR A 67 6.96 6.81 18.37
N PHE A 68 5.93 6.08 18.80
CA PHE A 68 5.99 4.63 19.01
C PHE A 68 5.74 3.88 17.70
N SER A 69 6.30 2.67 17.62
CA SER A 69 6.25 1.83 16.42
C SER A 69 4.82 1.46 16.05
N ILE A 70 4.02 0.96 16.99
CA ILE A 70 2.63 0.58 16.69
C ILE A 70 1.78 1.79 16.28
N SER A 71 1.93 2.91 16.97
CA SER A 71 1.19 4.14 16.69
C SER A 71 1.47 4.64 15.28
N ASN A 72 2.74 4.69 14.89
CA ASN A 72 3.12 5.18 13.57
C ASN A 72 2.77 4.19 12.45
N ARG A 73 3.02 2.89 12.66
CA ARG A 73 2.68 1.87 11.67
C ARG A 73 1.18 1.81 11.42
N HIS A 74 0.37 1.87 12.47
CA HIS A 74 -1.09 1.89 12.30
C HIS A 74 -1.61 3.22 11.74
N SER A 75 -0.99 4.36 12.08
CA SER A 75 -1.27 5.64 11.41
C SER A 75 -0.90 5.63 9.92
N LEU A 76 0.20 4.97 9.53
CA LEU A 76 0.58 4.77 8.13
C LEU A 76 -0.44 3.90 7.40
N LEU A 77 -0.95 2.86 8.05
CA LEU A 77 -1.90 1.93 7.44
C LEU A 77 -3.34 2.44 7.42
N THR A 78 -3.73 3.35 8.31
CA THR A 78 -5.10 3.88 8.38
C THR A 78 -5.24 5.31 7.87
N GLY A 79 -4.14 6.07 7.79
CA GLY A 79 -4.19 7.50 7.48
C GLY A 79 -4.79 8.35 8.59
N THR A 80 -4.89 7.84 9.81
CA THR A 80 -5.50 8.56 10.94
C THR A 80 -4.53 8.75 12.09
N LEU A 81 -4.79 9.74 12.96
CA LEU A 81 -3.95 10.01 14.13
C LEU A 81 -4.17 8.98 15.24
N PRO A 82 -3.18 8.76 16.14
CA PRO A 82 -3.31 7.87 17.30
C PRO A 82 -4.51 8.14 18.20
N ARG A 83 -4.88 9.42 18.34
CA ARG A 83 -6.09 9.82 19.08
C ARG A 83 -7.38 9.24 18.49
N ARG A 84 -7.42 8.96 17.18
CA ARG A 84 -8.61 8.47 16.47
C ARG A 84 -8.65 6.93 16.41
N HIS A 85 -7.52 6.30 16.07
CA HIS A 85 -7.44 4.84 15.97
C HIS A 85 -7.19 4.12 17.30
N GLY A 86 -6.86 4.84 18.37
CA GLY A 86 -6.76 4.30 19.74
C GLY A 86 -5.40 3.73 20.13
N LEU A 87 -4.59 3.26 19.16
CA LEU A 87 -3.23 2.76 19.41
C LEU A 87 -2.22 3.89 19.71
N ILE A 88 -2.19 4.33 20.97
CA ILE A 88 -1.35 5.45 21.45
C ILE A 88 0.02 5.04 22.02
N GLY A 89 0.36 3.75 22.03
CA GLY A 89 1.66 3.27 22.46
C GLY A 89 1.74 1.75 22.39
N ASP A 90 2.95 1.21 22.57
CA ASP A 90 3.17 -0.25 22.51
C ASP A 90 2.49 -0.98 23.67
N TYR A 91 2.27 -0.30 24.80
CA TYR A 91 1.53 -0.82 25.94
C TYR A 91 0.38 0.13 26.30
N ILE A 92 -0.85 -0.36 26.30
CA ILE A 92 -2.05 0.45 26.55
C ILE A 92 -2.88 -0.25 27.62
N ASN A 93 -3.38 0.53 28.58
CA ASN A 93 -4.33 0.03 29.59
C ASN A 93 -5.66 0.76 29.41
N ASN A 94 -6.69 0.05 28.97
CA ASN A 94 -8.05 0.58 28.92
C ASN A 94 -8.71 0.34 30.28
N TRP A 95 -8.81 1.40 31.09
CA TRP A 95 -9.37 1.32 32.45
C TRP A 95 -10.87 1.06 32.49
N ARG A 96 -11.63 1.35 31.41
CA ARG A 96 -13.08 1.10 31.36
C ARG A 96 -13.39 -0.38 31.23
N ASP A 97 -12.68 -1.02 30.31
CA ASP A 97 -12.94 -2.42 29.94
C ASP A 97 -11.96 -3.39 30.63
N ASN A 98 -10.97 -2.84 31.36
CA ASN A 98 -9.89 -3.56 32.03
C ASN A 98 -9.07 -4.47 31.08
N ILE A 99 -8.98 -4.06 29.81
CA ILE A 99 -8.21 -4.74 28.77
C ILE A 99 -6.85 -4.05 28.63
N LYS A 100 -5.80 -4.85 28.43
CA LYS A 100 -4.43 -4.36 28.19
C LYS A 100 -3.95 -4.78 26.81
N PHE A 101 -3.41 -3.83 26.07
CA PHE A 101 -2.67 -4.08 24.85
C PHE A 101 -1.19 -4.25 25.19
N GLN A 102 -0.56 -5.33 24.73
CA GLN A 102 0.83 -5.68 25.08
C GLN A 102 1.70 -5.92 23.84
N ASN A 103 1.46 -5.19 22.75
CA ASN A 103 2.27 -5.26 21.53
C ASN A 103 2.40 -6.68 20.95
N PHE A 104 1.26 -7.36 20.82
CA PHE A 104 1.14 -8.71 20.25
C PHE A 104 1.77 -9.82 21.10
N THR A 105 1.95 -9.60 22.40
CA THR A 105 2.36 -10.68 23.32
C THR A 105 1.18 -11.43 23.92
N ALA A 106 -0.02 -10.85 23.89
CA ALA A 106 -1.24 -11.47 24.40
C ALA A 106 -2.24 -11.72 23.27
N ASP A 107 -2.98 -12.83 23.33
CA ASP A 107 -4.01 -13.16 22.33
C ASP A 107 -5.10 -12.08 22.23
N SER A 108 -5.35 -11.36 23.34
CA SER A 108 -6.27 -10.22 23.37
C SER A 108 -5.85 -9.07 22.46
N ASP A 109 -4.56 -8.96 22.10
CA ASP A 109 -4.05 -7.90 21.21
C ASP A 109 -4.56 -8.08 19.77
N PHE A 110 -4.96 -9.30 19.40
CA PHE A 110 -5.51 -9.62 18.09
C PHE A 110 -7.04 -9.45 18.01
N SER A 111 -7.71 -9.18 19.14
CA SER A 111 -9.15 -8.89 19.16
C SER A 111 -9.46 -7.60 18.43
N ARG A 112 -10.51 -7.62 17.58
CA ARG A 112 -11.06 -6.46 16.86
C ARG A 112 -11.29 -5.23 17.75
N ASP A 113 -11.52 -5.42 19.05
CA ASP A 113 -11.77 -4.35 20.03
C ASP A 113 -10.68 -3.26 20.06
N TRP A 114 -9.42 -3.63 19.83
CA TRP A 114 -8.30 -2.67 19.80
C TRP A 114 -8.19 -1.90 18.47
N TRP A 115 -8.83 -2.39 17.41
CA TRP A 115 -8.54 -2.01 16.03
C TRP A 115 -9.67 -1.19 15.39
N SER A 116 -10.14 -0.16 16.06
CA SER A 116 -11.36 0.60 15.68
C SER A 116 -11.45 1.10 14.22
N ILE A 117 -10.34 1.24 13.50
CA ILE A 117 -10.31 1.77 12.13
C ILE A 117 -9.69 0.74 11.19
N ASP A 118 -10.34 0.52 10.05
CA ASP A 118 -9.87 -0.42 9.04
C ASP A 118 -8.60 0.11 8.35
N PRO A 119 -7.53 -0.68 8.32
CA PRO A 119 -6.31 -0.33 7.59
C PRO A 119 -6.50 -0.52 6.09
N ILE A 120 -5.55 0.02 5.33
CA ILE A 120 -5.58 0.05 3.87
C ILE A 120 -5.68 -1.34 3.25
N TYR A 121 -5.08 -2.36 3.88
CA TYR A 121 -5.13 -3.72 3.36
C TYR A 121 -6.53 -4.34 3.45
N ILE A 122 -7.30 -4.03 4.51
CA ILE A 122 -8.71 -4.43 4.61
C ILE A 122 -9.56 -3.69 3.58
N SER A 123 -9.30 -2.39 3.40
CA SER A 123 -9.98 -1.59 2.38
C SER A 123 -9.70 -2.09 0.96
N ALA A 124 -8.45 -2.49 0.69
CA ALA A 124 -8.04 -3.09 -0.57
C ALA A 124 -8.71 -4.46 -0.81
N LEU A 125 -8.75 -5.33 0.20
CA LEU A 125 -9.43 -6.62 0.13
C LEU A 125 -10.92 -6.46 -0.19
N ARG A 126 -11.61 -5.52 0.47
CA ARG A 126 -13.03 -5.22 0.19
C ARG A 126 -13.25 -4.63 -1.21
N SER A 127 -12.24 -3.99 -1.76
CA SER A 127 -12.22 -3.51 -3.16
C SER A 127 -11.82 -4.62 -4.15
N SER A 128 -11.80 -5.89 -3.73
CA SER A 128 -11.39 -7.07 -4.52
C SER A 128 -9.93 -7.06 -4.98
N ALA A 129 -9.06 -6.26 -4.35
CA ALA A 129 -7.64 -6.29 -4.61
C ALA A 129 -6.97 -7.45 -3.85
N SER A 130 -5.97 -8.05 -4.46
CA SER A 130 -5.18 -9.12 -3.85
C SER A 130 -4.10 -8.58 -2.92
N VAL A 131 -4.01 -9.14 -1.71
CA VAL A 131 -3.12 -8.64 -0.65
C VAL A 131 -2.23 -9.75 -0.11
N ALA A 132 -0.94 -9.46 -0.01
CA ALA A 132 0.05 -10.28 0.68
C ALA A 132 0.75 -9.48 1.78
N MET A 133 0.77 -10.01 3.00
CA MET A 133 1.40 -9.42 4.18
C MET A 133 2.53 -10.31 4.69
N PHE A 134 3.72 -9.73 4.76
CA PHE A 134 4.93 -10.35 5.26
C PHE A 134 5.43 -9.62 6.50
N PHE A 135 5.53 -10.38 7.58
CA PHE A 135 6.14 -10.05 8.86
C PHE A 135 5.42 -8.96 9.65
N PHE A 136 4.20 -8.60 9.26
CA PHE A 136 3.31 -7.76 10.05
C PHE A 136 2.55 -8.64 11.05
N PRO A 137 2.67 -8.39 12.38
CA PRO A 137 1.79 -9.04 13.37
C PRO A 137 0.31 -8.71 13.14
N GLU A 138 0.02 -7.54 12.55
CA GLU A 138 -1.35 -7.06 12.27
C GLU A 138 -2.15 -7.97 11.33
N CYS A 139 -1.50 -8.90 10.61
CA CYS A 139 -2.21 -9.78 9.69
C CYS A 139 -2.98 -10.91 10.39
N ASP A 140 -2.64 -11.22 11.65
CA ASP A 140 -3.34 -12.22 12.48
C ASP A 140 -4.48 -11.61 13.33
N VAL A 141 -4.73 -10.30 13.21
CA VAL A 141 -5.86 -9.64 13.88
C VAL A 141 -7.18 -10.16 13.29
N ASP A 142 -8.19 -10.31 14.15
CA ASP A 142 -9.50 -10.86 13.78
C ASP A 142 -10.32 -9.85 12.95
N TRP A 143 -10.04 -9.81 11.65
CA TRP A 143 -10.76 -9.03 10.65
C TRP A 143 -11.86 -9.85 9.98
N ASP A 144 -12.87 -9.17 9.44
CA ASP A 144 -13.94 -9.79 8.64
C ASP A 144 -13.43 -10.41 7.34
N VAL A 145 -12.29 -9.93 6.83
CA VAL A 145 -11.62 -10.45 5.64
C VAL A 145 -10.14 -10.66 5.92
N ALA A 146 -9.58 -11.75 5.38
CA ALA A 146 -8.18 -12.10 5.56
C ALA A 146 -7.37 -11.90 4.27
N PRO A 147 -6.11 -11.42 4.36
CA PRO A 147 -5.18 -11.41 3.23
C PRO A 147 -4.94 -12.81 2.68
N GLN A 148 -4.70 -12.93 1.35
CA GLN A 148 -4.35 -14.21 0.73
C GLN A 148 -3.06 -14.82 1.30
N ILE A 149 -2.10 -13.96 1.67
CA ILE A 149 -0.88 -14.36 2.34
C ILE A 149 -0.77 -13.53 3.62
N CYS A 150 -0.70 -14.20 4.77
CA CYS A 150 -0.32 -13.62 6.04
C CYS A 150 0.82 -14.45 6.63
N ILE A 151 1.96 -13.82 6.84
CA ILE A 151 3.13 -14.45 7.46
C ILE A 151 3.55 -13.54 8.62
N PRO A 152 3.26 -13.88 9.88
CA PRO A 152 3.73 -13.08 11.02
C PRO A 152 5.26 -13.12 11.16
N PRO A 153 5.86 -12.16 11.89
CA PRO A 153 7.30 -12.17 12.14
C PRO A 153 7.71 -13.38 12.99
N ARG A 154 8.87 -13.96 12.70
CA ARG A 154 9.40 -15.05 13.54
C ARG A 154 9.82 -14.53 14.91
N THR A 155 9.55 -15.32 15.94
CA THR A 155 9.95 -15.04 17.33
C THR A 155 11.46 -15.12 17.55
N ASP A 156 12.21 -15.79 16.67
CA ASP A 156 13.66 -15.95 16.74
C ASP A 156 14.46 -14.79 16.10
N GLY A 157 13.78 -13.77 15.56
CA GLY A 157 14.39 -12.61 14.92
C GLY A 157 15.10 -12.91 13.59
N LYS A 158 14.97 -14.14 13.06
CA LYS A 158 15.67 -14.62 11.84
C LYS A 158 14.79 -14.61 10.60
N THR A 159 13.79 -13.75 10.60
CA THR A 159 12.76 -13.63 9.56
C THR A 159 13.31 -13.52 8.14
N PHE A 160 14.43 -12.82 7.94
CA PHE A 160 15.07 -12.62 6.64
C PHE A 160 16.36 -13.43 6.40
N SER A 161 16.77 -14.28 7.35
CA SER A 161 17.96 -15.13 7.11
C SER A 161 17.67 -16.31 6.19
N ASP A 162 16.39 -16.58 5.93
CA ASP A 162 15.93 -17.65 5.05
C ASP A 162 15.67 -17.10 3.63
N GLU A 163 16.54 -17.49 2.68
CA GLU A 163 16.44 -17.11 1.27
C GLU A 163 15.09 -17.50 0.66
N SER A 164 14.43 -18.55 1.17
CA SER A 164 13.12 -18.96 0.69
C SER A 164 12.04 -17.90 0.95
N GLN A 165 12.13 -17.18 2.06
CA GLN A 165 11.18 -16.09 2.38
C GLN A 165 11.38 -14.91 1.42
N ALA A 166 12.63 -14.56 1.09
CA ALA A 166 12.90 -13.51 0.10
C ALA A 166 12.31 -13.86 -1.27
N LYS A 167 12.44 -15.11 -1.72
CA LYS A 167 11.83 -15.59 -2.98
C LYS A 167 10.30 -15.51 -2.94
N ARG A 168 9.68 -15.88 -1.81
CA ARG A 168 8.22 -15.76 -1.62
C ARG A 168 7.75 -14.31 -1.66
N VAL A 169 8.48 -13.39 -1.03
CA VAL A 169 8.19 -11.95 -1.10
C VAL A 169 8.25 -11.46 -2.55
N ILE A 170 9.35 -11.76 -3.26
CA ILE A 170 9.51 -11.38 -4.67
C ILE A 170 8.38 -11.94 -5.52
N GLN A 171 7.99 -13.21 -5.31
CA GLN A 171 6.87 -13.80 -6.06
C GLN A 171 5.54 -13.10 -5.74
N ALA A 172 5.27 -12.82 -4.46
CA ALA A 172 4.06 -12.13 -4.06
C ALA A 172 3.94 -10.73 -4.67
N THR A 173 5.05 -9.97 -4.77
CA THR A 173 5.04 -8.67 -5.48
C THR A 173 4.69 -8.76 -6.97
N LYS A 174 4.86 -9.94 -7.59
CA LYS A 174 4.50 -10.19 -8.99
C LYS A 174 3.06 -10.68 -9.13
N GLU A 175 2.47 -11.25 -8.09
CA GLU A 175 1.15 -11.89 -8.15
C GLU A 175 0.05 -11.03 -7.52
N HIS A 176 0.36 -10.26 -6.49
CA HIS A 176 -0.62 -9.52 -5.69
C HIS A 176 -0.62 -8.02 -6.02
N ASP A 177 -1.76 -7.37 -5.82
CA ASP A 177 -1.94 -5.93 -6.06
C ASP A 177 -1.32 -5.09 -4.95
N LEU A 178 -1.39 -5.55 -3.70
CA LEU A 178 -0.74 -4.93 -2.55
C LEU A 178 0.12 -5.94 -1.80
N THR A 179 1.43 -5.68 -1.72
CA THR A 179 2.35 -6.47 -0.91
C THR A 179 2.93 -5.59 0.20
N LEU A 180 2.63 -5.91 1.46
CA LEU A 180 3.15 -5.23 2.63
C LEU A 180 4.28 -6.07 3.24
N ILE A 181 5.45 -5.47 3.46
CA ILE A 181 6.61 -6.12 4.08
C ILE A 181 7.07 -5.29 5.27
N TYR A 182 7.12 -5.88 6.46
CA TYR A 182 7.63 -5.23 7.67
C TYR A 182 8.98 -5.79 8.07
N HIS A 183 9.91 -4.93 8.48
CA HIS A 183 11.19 -5.34 9.04
C HIS A 183 11.41 -4.68 10.40
N PRO A 184 11.18 -5.40 11.52
CA PRO A 184 11.31 -4.82 12.87
C PRO A 184 12.75 -4.54 13.28
N TRP A 185 13.72 -5.36 12.82
CA TRP A 185 15.05 -5.40 13.44
C TRP A 185 16.19 -4.76 12.65
N ILE A 186 15.98 -4.26 11.43
CA ILE A 186 17.11 -3.82 10.60
C ILE A 186 17.76 -2.54 11.16
N GLY A 187 16.97 -1.63 11.75
CA GLY A 187 17.52 -0.45 12.44
C GLY A 187 18.37 -0.80 13.67
N GLU A 188 18.01 -1.84 14.42
CA GLU A 188 18.78 -2.33 15.57
C GLU A 188 19.99 -3.16 15.12
N GLU A 189 19.83 -4.02 14.12
CA GLU A 189 20.89 -4.86 13.58
C GLU A 189 21.99 -4.02 12.92
N ILE A 190 21.61 -2.99 12.16
CA ILE A 190 22.53 -2.01 11.59
C ILE A 190 23.26 -1.22 12.70
N ARG A 191 22.56 -0.81 13.77
CA ARG A 191 23.19 -0.14 14.93
C ARG A 191 24.17 -1.05 15.67
N ARG A 192 23.86 -2.34 15.79
CA ARG A 192 24.64 -3.33 16.56
C ARG A 192 25.85 -3.87 15.80
N LYS A 193 25.69 -4.23 14.52
CA LYS A 193 26.76 -4.87 13.73
C LYS A 193 27.66 -3.89 13.00
N GLY A 194 27.21 -2.66 12.77
CA GLY A 194 27.86 -1.74 11.84
C GLY A 194 27.78 -2.25 10.39
N VAL A 195 28.03 -1.37 9.43
CA VAL A 195 27.73 -1.62 8.00
C VAL A 195 28.81 -2.46 7.29
N HIS A 196 29.90 -2.82 7.98
CA HIS A 196 31.09 -3.39 7.36
C HIS A 196 30.98 -4.87 6.92
N HIS A 197 29.82 -5.54 7.11
CA HIS A 197 29.67 -6.98 6.85
C HIS A 197 28.40 -7.36 6.06
N THR A 198 27.83 -6.46 5.26
CA THR A 198 26.73 -6.83 4.36
C THR A 198 27.27 -7.30 3.02
N ASN A 199 27.17 -8.61 2.73
CA ASN A 199 27.45 -9.16 1.41
C ASN A 199 26.44 -8.59 0.40
N GLU A 200 26.85 -7.59 -0.37
CA GLU A 200 26.04 -6.98 -1.41
C GLU A 200 25.96 -7.89 -2.64
N LYS A 201 24.88 -8.67 -2.76
CA LYS A 201 24.47 -9.19 -4.06
C LYS A 201 23.42 -8.27 -4.66
N HIS A 202 23.75 -7.70 -5.81
CA HIS A 202 22.82 -6.95 -6.64
C HIS A 202 21.59 -7.81 -6.97
N SER A 203 20.42 -7.42 -6.47
CA SER A 203 19.17 -7.91 -7.02
C SER A 203 18.67 -6.93 -8.08
N LYS A 204 18.75 -7.33 -9.35
CA LYS A 204 18.18 -6.60 -10.50
C LYS A 204 16.65 -6.41 -10.39
N GLU A 205 16.00 -7.03 -9.40
CA GLU A 205 14.55 -6.97 -9.22
C GLU A 205 14.07 -5.68 -8.52
N VAL A 206 14.95 -4.95 -7.82
CA VAL A 206 14.59 -3.68 -7.15
C VAL A 206 14.24 -2.57 -8.16
N LEU A 207 14.79 -2.63 -9.38
CA LEU A 207 14.56 -1.62 -10.42
C LEU A 207 13.13 -1.60 -10.99
N ARG A 208 12.37 -2.71 -10.91
CA ARG A 208 11.03 -2.77 -11.56
C ARG A 208 9.95 -1.97 -10.84
N PHE A 209 10.18 -1.55 -9.59
CA PHE A 209 9.16 -0.85 -8.77
C PHE A 209 9.14 0.68 -8.97
N ALA A 210 10.10 1.26 -9.70
CA ALA A 210 10.27 2.71 -9.81
C ALA A 210 9.50 3.37 -10.97
N GLN A 211 8.78 2.61 -11.82
CA GLN A 211 8.22 3.13 -13.08
C GLN A 211 7.21 4.29 -12.93
N MET A 212 6.53 4.39 -11.78
CA MET A 212 5.55 5.46 -11.50
C MET A 212 6.16 6.71 -10.85
N PHE A 213 7.40 6.61 -10.38
CA PHE A 213 8.10 7.65 -9.66
C PHE A 213 9.09 8.36 -10.59
N ARG A 214 9.36 9.63 -10.31
CA ARG A 214 10.40 10.37 -11.04
C ARG A 214 11.78 9.82 -10.67
N VAL A 215 12.62 9.60 -11.67
CA VAL A 215 14.00 9.16 -11.51
C VAL A 215 14.85 10.29 -10.92
N GLY A 216 15.62 10.00 -9.87
CA GLY A 216 16.57 10.94 -9.25
C GLY A 216 15.92 12.17 -8.59
N TYR A 217 14.62 12.11 -8.27
CA TYR A 217 13.89 13.26 -7.76
C TYR A 217 13.97 13.36 -6.24
N ARG A 218 14.43 14.51 -5.74
CA ARG A 218 14.48 14.80 -4.30
C ARG A 218 13.27 15.62 -3.87
N LYS A 219 12.43 15.02 -3.04
CA LYS A 219 11.29 15.64 -2.37
C LYS A 219 11.72 16.23 -1.02
N GLY A 220 11.17 17.39 -0.68
CA GLY A 220 11.27 17.96 0.66
C GLY A 220 10.65 17.05 1.74
N PRO A 221 10.61 17.50 3.00
CA PRO A 221 9.97 16.75 4.07
C PRO A 221 8.50 16.47 3.76
N ILE A 222 8.04 15.25 4.02
CA ILE A 222 6.64 14.83 3.84
C ILE A 222 6.02 14.37 5.16
N GLN A 223 4.70 14.41 5.27
CA GLN A 223 4.00 13.87 6.43
C GLN A 223 3.63 12.40 6.19
N LEU A 224 3.57 11.60 7.26
CA LEU A 224 3.15 10.20 7.17
C LEU A 224 1.78 10.01 6.49
N PHE A 225 0.84 10.93 6.73
CA PHE A 225 -0.50 10.90 6.12
C PHE A 225 -0.49 11.15 4.61
N ASP A 226 0.51 11.87 4.10
CA ASP A 226 0.66 12.08 2.66
C ASP A 226 1.07 10.76 1.98
N VAL A 227 1.86 9.91 2.66
CA VAL A 227 2.22 8.56 2.20
C VAL A 227 0.97 7.66 2.12
N TYR A 228 0.11 7.68 3.14
CA TYR A 228 -1.16 6.94 3.07
C TYR A 228 -2.03 7.41 1.89
N SER A 229 -2.15 8.73 1.70
CA SER A 229 -2.93 9.32 0.60
C SER A 229 -2.38 8.90 -0.78
N LEU A 230 -1.06 8.81 -0.90
CA LEU A 230 -0.37 8.31 -2.08
C LEU A 230 -0.68 6.83 -2.33
N MET A 231 -0.61 5.98 -1.28
CA MET A 231 -0.94 4.55 -1.39
C MET A 231 -2.38 4.35 -1.86
N CYS A 232 -3.34 5.11 -1.32
CA CYS A 232 -4.73 5.05 -1.75
C CYS A 232 -4.93 5.43 -3.22
N SER A 233 -4.19 6.45 -3.68
CA SER A 233 -4.24 6.91 -5.07
C SER A 233 -3.65 5.87 -6.03
N LEU A 234 -2.57 5.20 -5.63
CA LEU A 234 -1.93 4.13 -6.43
C LEU A 234 -2.78 2.87 -6.53
N LEU A 235 -3.47 2.50 -5.43
CA LEU A 235 -4.38 1.35 -5.38
C LEU A 235 -5.78 1.64 -5.93
N SER A 236 -6.09 2.88 -6.30
CA SER A 236 -7.41 3.31 -6.79
C SER A 236 -8.56 3.05 -5.79
N ILE A 237 -8.31 3.17 -4.48
CA ILE A 237 -9.31 2.91 -3.39
C ILE A 237 -9.79 4.18 -2.68
N GLN A 238 -9.96 5.27 -3.43
CA GLN A 238 -10.09 6.62 -2.87
C GLN A 238 -11.28 6.82 -1.91
N GLU A 239 -12.41 6.16 -2.15
CA GLU A 239 -13.61 6.29 -1.31
C GLU A 239 -13.34 5.87 0.15
N SER A 240 -12.61 4.76 0.34
CA SER A 240 -12.21 4.27 1.67
C SER A 240 -11.17 5.16 2.37
N CYS A 241 -10.50 6.03 1.63
CA CYS A 241 -9.36 6.81 2.11
C CYS A 241 -9.66 8.29 2.38
N ASN A 242 -10.91 8.75 2.19
CA ASN A 242 -11.29 10.16 2.32
C ASN A 242 -11.19 10.73 3.75
N HIS A 243 -10.96 9.88 4.76
CA HIS A 243 -10.88 10.27 6.17
C HIS A 243 -9.52 10.80 6.65
N THR A 244 -8.49 10.75 5.80
CA THR A 244 -7.11 11.14 6.14
C THR A 244 -6.93 12.66 6.07
N PRO A 245 -6.13 13.28 6.96
CA PRO A 245 -5.74 14.67 6.82
C PRO A 245 -4.70 14.91 5.72
N GLY A 246 -4.08 13.84 5.20
CA GLY A 246 -3.12 13.90 4.11
C GLY A 246 -3.75 14.36 2.81
N ARG A 247 -2.96 14.98 1.92
CA ARG A 247 -3.47 15.45 0.62
C ARG A 247 -2.54 14.99 -0.49
N ILE A 248 -3.10 14.31 -1.49
CA ILE A 248 -2.34 13.88 -2.67
C ILE A 248 -1.62 15.06 -3.35
N LEU A 249 -2.24 16.24 -3.37
CA LEU A 249 -1.64 17.47 -3.93
C LEU A 249 -0.34 17.92 -3.26
N ARG A 250 -0.02 17.42 -2.06
CA ARG A 250 1.26 17.73 -1.38
C ARG A 250 2.40 16.83 -1.84
N ILE A 251 2.09 15.69 -2.44
CA ILE A 251 3.05 14.62 -2.74
C ILE A 251 2.97 14.16 -4.21
N ASP A 252 2.00 14.60 -5.00
CA ASP A 252 1.83 14.14 -6.39
C ASP A 252 2.99 14.52 -7.31
N ASP A 253 3.81 15.49 -6.95
CA ASP A 253 5.06 15.86 -7.63
C ASP A 253 6.12 14.75 -7.62
N VAL A 254 6.00 13.74 -6.74
CA VAL A 254 6.84 12.53 -6.78
C VAL A 254 6.52 11.64 -7.97
N LEU A 255 5.32 11.76 -8.53
CA LEU A 255 4.84 10.95 -9.64
C LEU A 255 5.24 11.54 -11.00
N THR A 256 5.35 10.68 -12.00
CA THR A 256 5.51 11.10 -13.40
C THR A 256 4.29 11.89 -13.88
N SER A 257 4.41 12.61 -15.01
CA SER A 257 3.26 13.30 -15.63
C SER A 257 2.11 12.34 -15.91
N ASP A 258 2.45 11.18 -16.46
CA ASP A 258 1.48 10.21 -16.97
C ASP A 258 0.77 9.53 -15.80
N ALA A 259 1.50 9.19 -14.74
CA ALA A 259 0.93 8.67 -13.50
C ALA A 259 -0.02 9.69 -12.85
N ARG A 260 0.34 10.99 -12.82
CA ARG A 260 -0.56 12.04 -12.31
C ARG A 260 -1.84 12.18 -13.12
N VAL A 261 -1.75 12.12 -14.45
CA VAL A 261 -2.94 12.18 -15.31
C VAL A 261 -3.82 10.95 -15.08
N SER A 262 -3.24 9.76 -15.00
CA SER A 262 -3.97 8.53 -14.71
C SER A 262 -4.74 8.61 -13.39
N ILE A 263 -4.07 9.02 -12.31
CA ILE A 263 -4.70 9.16 -10.98
C ILE A 263 -5.82 10.21 -10.97
N ARG A 264 -5.63 11.35 -11.65
CA ARG A 264 -6.66 12.41 -11.73
C ARG A 264 -7.84 12.01 -12.62
N ASN A 265 -7.61 11.19 -13.63
CA ASN A 265 -8.69 10.69 -14.48
C ASN A 265 -9.53 9.65 -13.74
N SER A 266 -8.90 8.76 -12.95
CA SER A 266 -9.60 7.78 -12.10
C SER A 266 -10.50 8.40 -11.05
N THR A 267 -10.21 9.62 -10.58
CA THR A 267 -11.09 10.36 -9.65
C THR A 267 -12.23 11.10 -10.36
N SER A 268 -12.15 11.28 -11.67
CA SER A 268 -13.17 11.98 -12.48
C SER A 268 -14.19 11.05 -13.17
N SER A 269 -13.89 9.76 -13.27
CA SER A 269 -14.72 8.77 -13.99
C SER A 269 -15.99 8.30 -13.26
N PHE A 270 -16.27 8.79 -12.06
CA PHE A 270 -17.55 8.60 -11.37
C PHE A 270 -18.59 9.66 -11.75
N SER A 271 -18.82 9.88 -13.05
CA SER A 271 -20.05 10.53 -13.49
C SER A 271 -20.35 10.23 -14.97
N PHE A 272 -21.53 9.62 -15.20
CA PHE A 272 -22.26 9.55 -16.48
C PHE A 272 -21.87 8.56 -17.60
N LEU A 273 -21.40 7.33 -17.31
CA LEU A 273 -21.21 6.34 -18.39
C LEU A 273 -22.12 5.08 -18.44
N PRO A 274 -22.99 4.74 -17.47
CA PRO A 274 -23.97 3.67 -17.69
C PRO A 274 -25.29 4.17 -18.29
N LEU A 275 -25.61 5.47 -18.21
CA LEU A 275 -26.89 6.01 -18.70
C LEU A 275 -26.90 6.21 -20.23
N LEU A 276 -25.78 6.63 -20.82
CA LEU A 276 -25.73 6.90 -22.26
C LEU A 276 -25.81 5.62 -23.09
N SER A 277 -25.19 4.53 -22.63
CA SER A 277 -25.21 3.23 -23.30
C SER A 277 -26.58 2.57 -23.22
N VAL A 278 -27.27 2.65 -22.07
CA VAL A 278 -28.64 2.14 -21.91
C VAL A 278 -29.64 2.95 -22.75
N LEU A 279 -29.48 4.28 -22.82
CA LEU A 279 -30.33 5.14 -23.65
C LEU A 279 -30.17 4.84 -25.15
N LEU A 280 -28.94 4.61 -25.61
CA LEU A 280 -28.65 4.23 -26.99
C LEU A 280 -29.22 2.85 -27.35
N VAL A 281 -29.12 1.87 -26.45
CA VAL A 281 -29.71 0.53 -26.66
C VAL A 281 -31.23 0.60 -26.72
N LEU A 282 -31.88 1.42 -25.89
CA LEU A 282 -33.33 1.64 -25.94
C LEU A 282 -33.76 2.35 -27.22
N LEU A 283 -33.05 3.40 -27.65
CA LEU A 283 -33.33 4.11 -28.90
C LEU A 283 -33.21 3.20 -30.13
N PHE A 284 -32.18 2.36 -30.19
CA PHE A 284 -32.01 1.38 -31.27
C PHE A 284 -33.05 0.24 -31.23
N SER A 285 -33.53 -0.12 -30.05
CA SER A 285 -34.58 -1.14 -29.90
C SER A 285 -35.95 -0.61 -30.32
N VAL A 286 -36.25 0.67 -30.01
CA VAL A 286 -37.46 1.35 -30.46
C VAL A 286 -37.44 1.56 -31.97
N ALA A 287 -36.31 1.97 -32.56
CA ALA A 287 -36.20 2.15 -34.01
C ALA A 287 -36.47 0.84 -34.79
N ARG A 288 -36.04 -0.33 -34.27
CA ARG A 288 -36.33 -1.64 -34.88
C ARG A 288 -37.76 -2.16 -34.68
N LEU A 289 -38.57 -1.52 -33.84
CA LEU A 289 -39.99 -1.86 -33.65
C LEU A 289 -40.90 -1.07 -34.60
N PHE A 290 -40.38 -0.05 -35.27
CA PHE A 290 -41.12 0.83 -36.18
C PHE A 290 -40.73 0.68 -37.66
N ASP A 291 -39.82 -0.24 -37.99
CA ASP A 291 -39.50 -0.72 -39.34
C ASP A 291 -39.93 -2.20 -39.49
#